data_AF-A0AAE6TPF5-F1
#
_entry.id   AF-A0AAE6TPF5-F1
#
_cell.length_a   1.000
_cell.length_b   1.000
_cell.length_c   1.000
_cell.angle_alpha   90.00
_cell.angle_beta   90.00
_cell.angle_gamma   90.00
#
_symmetry.space_group_name_H-M   'P 1'
#
loop_
_entity.id
_entity.type
_entity.pdbx_description
1 polymer ?
#
loop_
_entity_poly.entity_id
_entity_poly.type
_entity_poly.pdbx_seq_one_letter_code
_entity_poly.pdbx_strand_id
1 'polypeptide(L)'
;MKHRLPSLLFVALCGLAPAVLGNLLSWSAWLWGFMSMVTVSGSLLLVMTVLSGGRASADTYEPEESEPPATPAEPPYQETRVVDAALPSATDGYDFLFSATVWWRPTLDHAEPSSGAAPALAVSSVVSRALEVVRHEEPGRASFARYLLEGELSVPLPDRSGRVKALAADVTLALAPADRERLRKFKDLRKDEELWEYERQHERNKRRYLGDDVLKSAGSAVVWWLARHENEIEKAVDMIGPLAQIAAAANDEEVPELFRHLLVPPVGARSEATVGHPPWDEDGLGGETFDREEEVGVSDRLRLLLTAAGLKPDMDGYTVFVHRVMRFLRATGLGEAADEIRQAFGLAPDEEPEGEPSDEEDTTGPWPPRSPDPESPPFTDTAADPNADAGADTFTPWTAESSANERKRDQWETGEGHMTSPHLWDPSHSPHRPAEPRTRDEDGN
;
A
#
# COMPACT_ATOMS: atom_id res chain seq x y z
N MET A 1 -44.01 54.60 10.81
CA MET A 1 -44.33 54.17 9.42
C MET A 1 -43.50 54.87 8.34
N LYS A 2 -43.39 56.22 8.31
CA LYS A 2 -42.81 57.00 7.18
C LYS A 2 -41.49 56.48 6.56
N HIS A 3 -40.57 55.90 7.34
CA HIS A 3 -39.26 55.44 6.83
C HIS A 3 -39.28 54.11 6.05
N ARG A 4 -40.33 53.28 6.15
CA ARG A 4 -40.35 51.97 5.44
C ARG A 4 -40.61 52.11 3.94
N LEU A 5 -41.39 53.11 3.53
CA LEU A 5 -41.75 53.34 2.13
C LEU A 5 -40.55 53.68 1.21
N PRO A 6 -39.68 54.65 1.54
CA PRO A 6 -38.49 54.93 0.72
C PRO A 6 -37.48 53.76 0.71
N SER A 7 -37.37 53.03 1.82
CA SER A 7 -36.50 51.85 1.91
C SER A 7 -36.95 50.70 1.00
N LEU A 8 -38.25 50.41 0.92
CA LEU A 8 -38.79 49.41 -0.01
C LEU A 8 -38.63 49.83 -1.48
N LEU A 9 -38.81 51.13 -1.78
CA LEU A 9 -38.57 51.68 -3.12
C LEU A 9 -37.10 51.58 -3.54
N PHE A 10 -36.15 51.78 -2.60
CA PHE A 10 -34.72 51.62 -2.86
C PHE A 10 -34.36 50.17 -3.21
N VAL A 11 -34.81 49.18 -2.41
CA VAL A 11 -34.59 47.75 -2.70
C VAL A 11 -35.19 47.36 -4.06
N ALA A 12 -36.40 47.81 -4.37
CA ALA A 12 -37.04 47.56 -5.66
C ALA A 12 -36.24 48.15 -6.83
N LEU A 13 -35.74 49.39 -6.70
CA LEU A 13 -34.92 50.06 -7.71
C LEU A 13 -33.59 49.31 -7.94
N CYS A 14 -32.92 48.89 -6.86
CA CYS A 14 -31.65 48.14 -6.92
C CYS A 14 -31.80 46.73 -7.51
N GLY A 15 -32.97 46.10 -7.42
CA GLY A 15 -33.29 44.85 -8.14
C GLY A 15 -33.58 45.05 -9.62
N LEU A 16 -34.27 46.14 -9.98
CA LEU A 16 -34.69 46.43 -11.36
C LEU A 16 -33.57 47.00 -12.24
N ALA A 17 -32.65 47.80 -11.68
CA ALA A 17 -31.53 48.39 -12.43
C ALA A 17 -30.69 47.35 -13.20
N PRO A 18 -30.17 46.26 -12.59
CA PRO A 18 -29.46 45.20 -13.33
C PRO A 18 -30.37 44.33 -14.22
N ALA A 19 -31.70 44.46 -14.13
CA ALA A 19 -32.66 43.80 -15.03
C ALA A 19 -33.04 44.66 -16.27
N VAL A 20 -32.72 45.96 -16.26
CA VAL A 20 -32.91 46.89 -17.39
C VAL A 20 -31.59 47.20 -18.09
N LEU A 21 -30.52 47.44 -17.32
CA LEU A 21 -29.15 47.58 -17.83
C LEU A 21 -28.55 46.22 -18.28
N GLY A 22 -29.10 45.12 -17.75
CA GLY A 22 -28.88 43.70 -18.19
C GLY A 22 -30.26 42.09 -20.30
N ASN A 23 -31.24 42.30 -21.25
CA ASN A 23 -31.98 43.35 -21.99
C ASN A 23 -31.16 44.26 -22.93
N LEU A 24 -31.05 45.56 -22.64
CA LEU A 24 -30.32 46.56 -23.44
C LEU A 24 -28.91 46.18 -23.94
N LEU A 25 -28.13 45.38 -23.20
CA LEU A 25 -26.80 44.88 -23.64
C LEU A 25 -26.82 43.38 -24.02
N SER A 26 -27.98 42.73 -24.00
CA SER A 26 -28.22 41.37 -24.51
C SER A 26 -27.31 40.24 -23.95
N TRP A 27 -26.94 40.26 -22.66
CA TRP A 27 -26.24 39.12 -22.06
C TRP A 27 -27.23 38.00 -21.67
N SER A 28 -26.70 36.84 -21.26
CA SER A 28 -27.52 35.70 -20.86
C SER A 28 -28.47 36.04 -19.70
N ALA A 29 -29.76 35.67 -19.86
CA ALA A 29 -30.81 35.90 -18.87
C ALA A 29 -30.47 35.33 -17.48
N TRP A 30 -29.71 34.23 -17.42
CA TRP A 30 -29.19 33.66 -16.17
C TRP A 30 -28.31 34.64 -15.39
N LEU A 31 -27.42 35.35 -16.10
CA LEU A 31 -26.43 36.24 -15.50
C LEU A 31 -27.11 37.51 -14.95
N TRP A 32 -28.16 37.96 -15.61
CA TRP A 32 -28.98 39.10 -15.20
C TRP A 32 -29.88 38.75 -14.00
N GLY A 33 -30.50 37.56 -14.03
CA GLY A 33 -31.30 37.03 -12.91
C GLY A 33 -30.46 36.84 -11.65
N PHE A 34 -29.26 36.28 -11.77
CA PHE A 34 -28.33 36.12 -10.64
C PHE A 34 -27.91 37.47 -10.05
N MET A 35 -27.54 38.44 -10.88
CA MET A 35 -27.16 39.79 -10.40
C MET A 35 -28.32 40.50 -9.69
N SER A 36 -29.55 40.41 -10.21
CA SER A 36 -30.74 40.97 -9.55
C SER A 36 -31.01 40.30 -8.20
N MET A 37 -30.87 38.97 -8.09
CA MET A 37 -31.01 38.24 -6.82
C MET A 37 -29.95 38.66 -5.79
N VAL A 38 -28.70 38.86 -6.22
CA VAL A 38 -27.61 39.33 -5.35
C VAL A 38 -27.84 40.77 -4.89
N THR A 39 -28.25 41.70 -5.76
CA THR A 39 -28.49 43.10 -5.34
C THR A 39 -29.72 43.24 -4.43
N VAL A 40 -30.77 42.45 -4.64
CA VAL A 40 -31.93 42.39 -3.74
C VAL A 40 -31.53 41.83 -2.37
N SER A 41 -30.76 40.74 -2.33
CA SER A 41 -30.28 40.15 -1.07
C SER A 41 -29.38 41.12 -0.27
N GLY A 42 -28.38 41.71 -0.93
CA GLY A 42 -27.46 42.67 -0.31
C GLY A 42 -28.15 43.95 0.17
N SER A 43 -29.08 44.51 -0.61
CA SER A 43 -29.83 45.70 -0.20
C SER A 43 -30.83 45.42 0.92
N LEU A 44 -31.43 44.22 0.97
CA LEU A 44 -32.29 43.80 2.09
C LEU A 44 -31.49 43.66 3.40
N LEU A 45 -30.29 43.08 3.35
CA LEU A 45 -29.38 43.00 4.50
C LEU A 45 -28.98 44.40 4.99
N LEU A 46 -28.61 45.30 4.09
CA LEU A 46 -28.21 46.67 4.43
C LEU A 46 -29.39 47.50 4.99
N VAL A 47 -30.62 47.25 4.54
CA VAL A 47 -31.83 47.81 5.15
C VAL A 47 -32.05 47.26 6.56
N MET A 48 -31.85 45.95 6.78
CA MET A 48 -32.03 45.32 8.09
C MET A 48 -31.02 45.82 9.13
N THR A 49 -29.74 45.98 8.78
CA THR A 49 -28.74 46.52 9.71
C THR A 49 -29.03 47.98 10.07
N VAL A 50 -29.36 48.82 9.09
CA VAL A 50 -29.68 50.24 9.32
C VAL A 50 -30.98 50.45 10.11
N LEU A 51 -32.02 49.63 9.91
CA LEU A 51 -33.23 49.69 10.74
C LEU A 51 -33.01 49.14 12.16
N SER A 52 -32.07 48.21 12.35
CA SER A 52 -31.78 47.62 13.67
C SER A 52 -30.91 48.52 14.55
N GLY A 53 -30.02 49.32 13.97
CA GLY A 53 -29.25 50.33 14.71
C GLY A 53 -30.06 51.54 15.21
N GLY A 54 -31.37 51.60 14.92
CA GLY A 54 -32.23 52.76 15.14
C GLY A 54 -33.09 52.74 16.42
N ARG A 55 -32.63 52.13 17.53
CA ARG A 55 -33.38 52.12 18.80
C ARG A 55 -32.51 52.32 20.05
N ALA A 56 -32.03 53.56 20.21
CA ALA A 56 -31.51 54.04 21.48
C ALA A 56 -32.63 54.22 22.54
N SER A 57 -32.22 54.44 23.79
CA SER A 57 -33.02 54.38 25.01
C SER A 57 -34.31 55.23 25.03
N ALA A 58 -35.30 54.74 25.77
CA ALA A 58 -36.36 55.54 26.37
C ALA A 58 -36.66 54.95 27.76
N ASP A 59 -36.60 55.79 28.81
CA ASP A 59 -36.84 55.41 30.21
C ASP A 59 -38.18 54.71 30.43
N THR A 60 -38.19 53.64 31.23
CA THR A 60 -39.37 53.16 31.98
C THR A 60 -38.92 52.25 33.13
N TYR A 61 -38.96 52.77 34.36
CA TYR A 61 -38.93 52.07 35.65
C TYR A 61 -37.78 51.10 35.95
N GLU A 62 -36.93 51.47 36.91
CA GLU A 62 -36.32 50.49 37.82
C GLU A 62 -37.41 49.95 38.78
N PRO A 63 -37.72 48.64 38.79
CA PRO A 63 -37.74 47.92 40.05
C PRO A 63 -36.30 47.83 40.58
N GLU A 64 -36.11 47.78 41.90
CA GLU A 64 -34.75 47.65 42.49
C GLU A 64 -34.03 46.44 41.87
N GLU A 65 -32.87 46.69 41.24
CA GLU A 65 -32.02 45.63 40.68
C GLU A 65 -31.40 44.86 41.85
N SER A 66 -32.15 43.86 42.31
CA SER A 66 -31.68 42.88 43.28
C SER A 66 -30.44 42.22 42.72
N GLU A 67 -29.29 42.47 43.36
CA GLU A 67 -27.98 41.97 42.95
C GLU A 67 -28.09 40.51 42.51
N PRO A 68 -27.79 40.18 41.24
CA PRO A 68 -28.06 38.85 40.71
C PRO A 68 -27.27 37.84 41.55
N PRO A 69 -27.95 36.86 42.19
CA PRO A 69 -27.36 36.06 43.25
C PRO A 69 -26.12 35.36 42.71
N ALA A 70 -24.96 35.71 43.26
CA ALA A 70 -23.66 35.42 42.66
C ALA A 70 -23.55 33.93 42.29
N THR A 71 -23.56 33.66 40.99
CA THR A 71 -23.55 32.30 40.44
C THR A 71 -22.38 31.54 41.08
N PRO A 72 -22.62 30.43 41.80
CA PRO A 72 -21.55 29.73 42.50
C PRO A 72 -20.50 29.30 41.48
N ALA A 73 -19.29 29.84 41.62
CA ALA A 73 -18.21 29.62 40.66
C ALA A 73 -17.96 28.12 40.49
N GLU A 74 -18.08 27.62 39.26
CA GLU A 74 -17.88 26.19 39.02
C GLU A 74 -16.45 25.77 39.42
N PRO A 75 -16.27 24.63 40.09
CA PRO A 75 -14.95 24.22 40.55
C PRO A 75 -13.99 24.00 39.36
N PRO A 76 -12.70 24.30 39.52
CA PRO A 76 -11.69 24.09 38.48
C PRO A 76 -11.51 22.60 38.19
N TYR A 77 -11.11 22.30 36.95
CA TYR A 77 -10.75 20.94 36.55
C TYR A 77 -9.42 20.51 37.20
N GLN A 78 -9.35 19.22 37.54
CA GLN A 78 -8.20 18.54 38.11
C GLN A 78 -7.72 17.46 37.13
N GLU A 79 -6.41 17.24 37.06
CA GLU A 79 -5.78 16.24 36.20
C GLU A 79 -5.67 14.88 36.92
N THR A 80 -5.89 13.78 36.22
CA THR A 80 -5.57 12.42 36.65
C THR A 80 -5.26 11.58 35.42
N ARG A 81 -4.26 10.68 35.47
CA ARG A 81 -3.84 9.91 34.28
C ARG A 81 -4.30 8.45 34.34
N VAL A 82 -4.68 7.93 33.19
CA VAL A 82 -4.84 6.49 32.94
C VAL A 82 -3.63 6.03 32.14
N VAL A 83 -3.02 4.91 32.54
CA VAL A 83 -1.84 4.32 31.89
C VAL A 83 -2.09 2.84 31.67
N ASP A 84 -1.94 2.41 30.42
CA ASP A 84 -2.02 1.03 29.91
C ASP A 84 -3.17 0.20 30.47
N ALA A 85 -4.35 0.82 30.58
CA ALA A 85 -5.57 0.12 30.95
C ALA A 85 -5.98 -0.83 29.83
N ALA A 86 -6.02 -2.13 30.12
CA ALA A 86 -6.46 -3.15 29.17
C ALA A 86 -7.97 -3.03 28.90
N LEU A 87 -8.34 -2.84 27.64
CA LEU A 87 -9.71 -2.83 27.14
C LEU A 87 -9.87 -3.94 26.08
N PRO A 88 -10.76 -4.93 26.26
CA PRO A 88 -10.97 -5.98 25.26
C PRO A 88 -11.48 -5.40 23.94
N SER A 89 -10.92 -5.89 22.83
CA SER A 89 -11.36 -5.59 21.47
C SER A 89 -12.57 -6.44 21.05
N ALA A 90 -13.03 -6.28 19.82
CA ALA A 90 -14.06 -7.15 19.22
C ALA A 90 -13.58 -8.58 18.89
N THR A 91 -12.35 -8.96 19.25
CA THR A 91 -11.79 -10.30 19.01
C THR A 91 -11.26 -10.89 20.31
N ASP A 92 -11.74 -12.08 20.66
CA ASP A 92 -11.33 -12.79 21.89
C ASP A 92 -9.80 -12.96 21.97
N GLY A 93 -9.24 -12.71 23.15
CA GLY A 93 -7.80 -12.81 23.41
C GLY A 93 -6.96 -11.64 22.89
N TYR A 94 -7.58 -10.52 22.49
CA TYR A 94 -6.89 -9.30 22.07
C TYR A 94 -7.37 -8.07 22.85
N ASP A 95 -6.49 -7.52 23.69
CA ASP A 95 -6.72 -6.28 24.43
C ASP A 95 -6.00 -5.07 23.79
N PHE A 96 -6.67 -3.92 23.81
CA PHE A 96 -6.03 -2.62 23.60
C PHE A 96 -5.49 -2.08 24.93
N LEU A 97 -4.28 -1.53 24.92
CA LEU A 97 -3.74 -0.70 25.99
C LEU A 97 -4.22 0.75 25.75
N PHE A 98 -4.97 1.29 26.71
CA PHE A 98 -5.51 2.65 26.70
C PHE A 98 -4.79 3.52 27.74
N SER A 99 -4.23 4.65 27.30
CA SER A 99 -3.67 5.69 28.18
C SER A 99 -4.22 7.06 27.78
N ALA A 100 -4.57 7.90 28.77
CA ALA A 100 -5.15 9.23 28.53
C ALA A 100 -5.00 10.16 29.75
N THR A 101 -5.03 11.47 29.49
CA THR A 101 -5.09 12.53 30.51
C THR A 101 -6.55 12.85 30.82
N VAL A 102 -7.06 12.44 31.98
CA VAL A 102 -8.43 12.70 32.43
C VAL A 102 -8.52 14.03 33.16
N TRP A 103 -9.39 14.91 32.66
CA TRP A 103 -9.71 16.19 33.28
C TRP A 103 -11.09 16.10 33.92
N TRP A 104 -11.18 16.33 35.23
CA TRP A 104 -12.43 16.13 35.97
C TRP A 104 -12.70 17.21 37.02
N ARG A 105 -13.98 17.37 37.41
CA ARG A 105 -14.38 18.28 38.49
C ARG A 105 -15.62 17.76 39.25
N PRO A 106 -15.74 18.02 40.56
CA PRO A 106 -16.95 17.72 41.32
C PRO A 106 -18.18 18.47 40.79
N THR A 107 -19.36 17.88 40.97
CA THR A 107 -20.66 18.53 40.74
C THR A 107 -21.19 19.17 42.03
N LEU A 108 -21.65 20.42 41.94
CA LEU A 108 -22.07 21.21 43.11
C LEU A 108 -23.24 20.59 43.89
N ASP A 109 -24.14 19.85 43.25
CA ASP A 109 -25.30 19.22 43.89
C ASP A 109 -24.96 18.13 44.92
N HIS A 110 -23.73 17.60 44.89
CA HIS A 110 -23.30 16.46 45.72
C HIS A 110 -22.04 16.78 46.53
N ALA A 111 -21.99 18.00 47.09
CA ALA A 111 -20.84 18.57 47.80
C ALA A 111 -20.59 18.00 49.23
N GLU A 112 -20.58 16.67 49.40
CA GLU A 112 -19.88 16.06 50.55
C GLU A 112 -18.41 15.74 50.19
N PRO A 113 -17.43 16.12 51.02
CA PRO A 113 -16.01 16.10 50.66
C PRO A 113 -15.35 14.71 50.76
N SER A 114 -15.89 13.70 50.08
CA SER A 114 -15.25 12.39 49.89
C SER A 114 -14.11 12.46 48.84
N SER A 115 -13.17 13.39 49.05
CA SER A 115 -12.17 13.83 48.07
C SER A 115 -11.33 12.70 47.47
N GLY A 116 -11.03 11.64 48.24
CA GLY A 116 -10.22 10.51 47.76
C GLY A 116 -10.89 9.60 46.73
N ALA A 117 -12.23 9.61 46.63
CA ALA A 117 -12.96 8.76 45.68
C ALA A 117 -13.18 9.43 44.31
N ALA A 118 -13.17 10.76 44.23
CA ALA A 118 -13.46 11.52 43.03
C ALA A 118 -12.55 11.21 41.81
N PRO A 119 -11.21 11.11 41.92
CA PRO A 119 -10.37 10.76 40.77
C PRO A 119 -10.60 9.32 40.27
N ALA A 120 -10.90 8.38 41.18
CA ALA A 120 -11.23 7.01 40.80
C ALA A 120 -12.58 6.94 40.04
N LEU A 121 -13.58 7.73 40.46
CA LEU A 121 -14.84 7.88 39.73
C LEU A 121 -14.60 8.47 38.33
N ALA A 122 -13.79 9.53 38.20
CA ALA A 122 -13.43 10.14 36.92
C ALA A 122 -12.79 9.12 35.96
N VAL A 123 -11.76 8.40 36.42
CA VAL A 123 -11.09 7.35 35.66
C VAL A 123 -12.07 6.25 35.26
N SER A 124 -12.91 5.76 36.18
CA SER A 124 -13.88 4.69 35.88
C SER A 124 -14.93 5.13 34.84
N SER A 125 -15.32 6.41 34.82
CA SER A 125 -16.23 6.98 33.82
C SER A 125 -15.60 7.01 32.43
N VAL A 126 -14.37 7.51 32.32
CA VAL A 126 -13.61 7.54 31.05
C VAL A 126 -13.32 6.12 30.53
N VAL A 127 -12.86 5.22 31.39
CA VAL A 127 -12.59 3.81 31.03
C VAL A 127 -13.86 3.08 30.59
N SER A 128 -15.00 3.32 31.24
CA SER A 128 -16.29 2.74 30.83
C SER A 128 -16.74 3.24 29.45
N ARG A 129 -16.62 4.55 29.19
CA ARG A 129 -16.92 5.15 27.87
C ARG A 129 -16.00 4.59 26.80
N ALA A 130 -14.70 4.47 27.09
CA ALA A 130 -13.73 3.92 26.14
C ALA A 130 -14.03 2.45 25.81
N LEU A 131 -14.36 1.64 26.81
CA LEU A 131 -14.77 0.24 26.63
C LEU A 131 -16.03 0.09 25.77
N GLU A 132 -17.02 0.97 25.95
CA GLU A 132 -18.28 0.93 25.20
C GLU A 132 -18.08 1.18 23.68
N VAL A 133 -17.00 1.90 23.30
CA VAL A 133 -16.52 2.10 21.92
C VAL A 133 -15.66 0.91 21.45
N VAL A 134 -14.53 0.61 22.11
CA VAL A 134 -13.50 -0.28 21.52
C VAL A 134 -13.88 -1.76 21.48
N ARG A 135 -14.84 -2.22 22.30
CA ARG A 135 -15.36 -3.60 22.28
C ARG A 135 -15.98 -4.02 20.94
N HIS A 136 -16.28 -3.05 20.06
CA HIS A 136 -16.86 -3.25 18.73
C HIS A 136 -15.85 -3.04 17.59
N GLU A 137 -14.62 -2.61 17.90
CA GLU A 137 -13.55 -2.40 16.92
C GLU A 137 -12.61 -3.61 16.85
N GLU A 138 -12.25 -4.01 15.63
CA GLU A 138 -11.24 -5.05 15.41
C GLU A 138 -9.87 -4.61 15.94
N PRO A 139 -9.06 -5.52 16.49
CA PRO A 139 -7.71 -5.19 16.95
C PRO A 139 -6.80 -4.68 15.81
N GLY A 140 -7.07 -5.07 14.56
CA GLY A 140 -6.39 -4.52 13.37
C GLY A 140 -6.63 -3.03 13.12
N ARG A 141 -7.62 -2.41 13.79
CA ARG A 141 -8.11 -1.05 13.57
C ARG A 141 -7.74 -0.05 14.68
N ALA A 142 -6.81 -0.38 15.58
CA ALA A 142 -6.41 0.44 16.73
C ALA A 142 -6.28 1.96 16.46
N SER A 143 -5.64 2.35 15.34
CA SER A 143 -5.45 3.76 14.97
C SER A 143 -6.75 4.51 14.63
N PHE A 144 -7.77 3.79 14.13
CA PHE A 144 -9.11 4.33 13.87
C PHE A 144 -9.94 4.38 15.15
N ALA A 145 -9.90 3.32 15.96
CA ALA A 145 -10.53 3.29 17.28
C ALA A 145 -10.02 4.43 18.19
N ARG A 146 -8.72 4.77 18.14
CA ARG A 146 -8.15 5.95 18.81
C ARG A 146 -8.85 7.26 18.41
N TYR A 147 -9.10 7.48 17.11
CA TYR A 147 -9.77 8.69 16.63
C TYR A 147 -11.22 8.78 17.10
N LEU A 148 -11.94 7.66 17.15
CA LEU A 148 -13.28 7.60 17.75
C LEU A 148 -13.24 7.97 19.24
N LEU A 149 -12.26 7.46 19.99
CA LEU A 149 -12.09 7.79 21.41
C LEU A 149 -11.70 9.26 21.63
N GLU A 150 -10.86 9.86 20.77
CA GLU A 150 -10.52 11.29 20.84
C GLU A 150 -11.77 12.16 20.69
N GLY A 151 -12.68 11.82 19.76
CA GLY A 151 -13.98 12.46 19.64
C GLY A 151 -14.86 12.25 20.87
N GLU A 152 -15.18 11.00 21.18
CA GLU A 152 -16.14 10.62 22.23
C GLU A 152 -15.73 11.04 23.64
N LEU A 153 -14.43 11.02 23.97
CA LEU A 153 -13.94 11.34 25.31
C LEU A 153 -13.70 12.84 25.53
N SER A 154 -13.59 13.64 24.47
CA SER A 154 -13.41 15.10 24.57
C SER A 154 -14.56 15.83 25.27
N VAL A 155 -15.78 15.24 25.25
CA VAL A 155 -16.98 15.84 25.82
C VAL A 155 -17.04 15.63 27.34
N PRO A 156 -17.21 16.69 28.16
CA PRO A 156 -17.39 16.57 29.61
C PRO A 156 -18.77 16.00 29.95
N LEU A 157 -18.80 14.74 30.39
CA LEU A 157 -20.02 14.04 30.83
C LEU A 157 -19.96 13.70 32.32
N PRO A 158 -21.11 13.63 33.02
CA PRO A 158 -21.16 13.13 34.39
C PRO A 158 -20.82 11.64 34.48
N ASP A 159 -20.26 11.21 35.61
CA ASP A 159 -20.12 9.80 35.96
C ASP A 159 -21.49 9.15 36.28
N ARG A 160 -21.55 7.82 36.36
CA ARG A 160 -22.80 7.07 36.63
C ARG A 160 -23.44 7.39 37.99
N SER A 161 -22.71 7.96 38.94
CA SER A 161 -23.22 8.45 40.24
C SER A 161 -23.48 9.96 40.27
N GLY A 162 -23.26 10.68 39.17
CA GLY A 162 -23.58 12.10 39.01
C GLY A 162 -22.76 13.05 39.89
N ARG A 163 -21.64 12.59 40.48
CA ARG A 163 -20.81 13.33 41.46
C ARG A 163 -19.62 14.04 40.82
N VAL A 164 -19.19 13.60 39.64
CA VAL A 164 -18.02 14.12 38.91
C VAL A 164 -18.37 14.28 37.44
N LYS A 165 -18.01 15.42 36.84
CA LYS A 165 -17.97 15.59 35.37
C LYS A 165 -16.54 15.35 34.89
N ALA A 166 -16.37 14.51 33.87
CA ALA A 166 -15.06 14.13 33.33
C ALA A 166 -15.01 14.12 31.79
N LEU A 167 -13.86 14.51 31.25
CA LEU A 167 -13.44 14.38 29.85
C LEU A 167 -12.02 13.79 29.81
N ALA A 168 -11.55 13.37 28.64
CA ALA A 168 -10.15 12.99 28.44
C ALA A 168 -9.51 13.73 27.26
N ALA A 169 -8.20 13.94 27.38
CA ALA A 169 -7.28 14.43 26.36
C ALA A 169 -6.10 13.45 26.21
N ASP A 170 -5.20 13.71 25.26
CA ASP A 170 -3.98 12.93 25.02
C ASP A 170 -4.22 11.41 24.85
N VAL A 171 -5.35 11.06 24.21
CA VAL A 171 -5.80 9.67 24.11
C VAL A 171 -4.87 8.85 23.22
N THR A 172 -4.34 7.78 23.78
CA THR A 172 -3.57 6.77 23.07
C THR A 172 -4.23 5.41 23.21
N LEU A 173 -4.24 4.65 22.12
CA LEU A 173 -4.80 3.30 22.05
C LEU A 173 -3.87 2.45 21.17
N ALA A 174 -3.30 1.39 21.74
CA ALA A 174 -2.39 0.51 21.02
C ALA A 174 -2.52 -0.93 21.53
N LEU A 175 -2.43 -1.93 20.63
CA LEU A 175 -2.26 -3.31 21.09
C LEU A 175 -0.88 -3.53 21.69
N ALA A 176 -0.79 -4.51 22.60
CA ALA A 176 0.49 -5.06 23.03
C ALA A 176 1.36 -5.46 21.82
N PRO A 177 2.69 -5.25 21.86
CA PRO A 177 3.56 -5.45 20.69
C PRO A 177 3.49 -6.86 20.08
N ALA A 178 3.44 -7.90 20.92
CA ALA A 178 3.39 -9.29 20.48
C ALA A 178 2.10 -9.62 19.69
N ASP A 179 0.96 -9.08 20.12
CA ASP A 179 -0.33 -9.29 19.47
C ASP A 179 -0.43 -8.53 18.14
N ARG A 180 0.14 -7.31 18.11
CA ARG A 180 0.31 -6.50 16.89
C ARG A 180 1.18 -7.21 15.86
N GLU A 181 2.24 -7.90 16.28
CA GLU A 181 3.02 -8.77 15.40
C GLU A 181 2.28 -10.02 14.96
N ARG A 182 1.53 -10.68 15.85
CA ARG A 182 0.73 -11.87 15.51
C ARG A 182 -0.30 -11.54 14.42
N LEU A 183 -0.98 -10.40 14.53
CA LEU A 183 -1.95 -9.93 13.52
C LEU A 183 -1.30 -9.55 12.18
N ARG A 184 -0.08 -8.99 12.18
CA ARG A 184 0.70 -8.79 10.96
C ARG A 184 1.00 -10.13 10.28
N LYS A 185 1.61 -11.07 11.02
CA LYS A 185 1.94 -12.41 10.54
C LYS A 185 0.71 -13.14 9.96
N PHE A 186 -0.44 -13.11 10.64
CA PHE A 186 -1.69 -13.67 10.09
C PHE A 186 -2.20 -12.94 8.84
N LYS A 187 -2.13 -11.60 8.81
CA LYS A 187 -2.54 -10.82 7.63
C LYS A 187 -1.66 -11.12 6.42
N ASP A 188 -0.36 -11.34 6.63
CA ASP A 188 0.59 -11.59 5.57
C ASP A 188 0.46 -13.04 5.07
N LEU A 189 0.43 -14.04 5.96
CA LEU A 189 0.15 -15.44 5.61
C LEU A 189 -1.14 -15.62 4.79
N ARG A 190 -2.21 -14.87 5.10
CA ARG A 190 -3.45 -14.93 4.30
C ARG A 190 -3.27 -14.40 2.87
N LYS A 191 -2.47 -13.34 2.66
CA LYS A 191 -2.15 -12.87 1.30
C LYS A 191 -1.32 -13.90 0.56
N ASP A 192 -0.38 -14.55 1.24
CA ASP A 192 0.52 -15.52 0.64
C ASP A 192 -0.28 -16.76 0.18
N GLU A 193 -1.28 -17.19 0.96
CA GLU A 193 -2.25 -18.22 0.57
C GLU A 193 -3.16 -17.78 -0.60
N GLU A 194 -3.70 -16.56 -0.56
CA GLU A 194 -4.51 -15.96 -1.64
C GLU A 194 -3.72 -15.85 -2.96
N LEU A 195 -2.45 -15.44 -2.89
CA LEU A 195 -1.53 -15.36 -4.03
C LEU A 195 -1.21 -16.75 -4.58
N TRP A 196 -0.88 -17.71 -3.71
CA TRP A 196 -0.49 -19.05 -4.11
C TRP A 196 -1.62 -19.84 -4.78
N GLU A 197 -2.87 -19.76 -4.28
CA GLU A 197 -3.99 -20.40 -4.98
C GLU A 197 -4.32 -19.68 -6.30
N TYR A 198 -4.10 -18.35 -6.39
CA TYR A 198 -4.18 -17.63 -7.67
C TYR A 198 -3.12 -18.09 -8.68
N GLU A 199 -1.85 -18.19 -8.27
CA GLU A 199 -0.75 -18.68 -9.11
C GLU A 199 -0.98 -20.13 -9.57
N ARG A 200 -1.35 -21.01 -8.65
CA ARG A 200 -1.76 -22.40 -8.90
C ARG A 200 -2.94 -22.48 -9.86
N GLN A 201 -3.96 -21.65 -9.71
CA GLN A 201 -5.11 -21.66 -10.60
C GLN A 201 -4.78 -21.06 -11.97
N HIS A 202 -3.88 -20.07 -12.05
CA HIS A 202 -3.29 -19.58 -13.28
C HIS A 202 -2.48 -20.69 -13.98
N GLU A 203 -1.66 -21.47 -13.27
CA GLU A 203 -0.99 -22.65 -13.84
C GLU A 203 -1.99 -23.69 -14.36
N ARG A 204 -3.00 -24.06 -13.57
CA ARG A 204 -4.04 -25.02 -13.98
C ARG A 204 -4.79 -24.54 -15.22
N ASN A 205 -5.15 -23.26 -15.27
CA ASN A 205 -5.81 -22.66 -16.42
C ASN A 205 -4.87 -22.61 -17.65
N LYS A 206 -3.57 -22.33 -17.46
CA LYS A 206 -2.56 -22.36 -18.53
C LYS A 206 -2.34 -23.78 -19.07
N ARG A 207 -2.24 -24.79 -18.19
CA ARG A 207 -2.15 -26.21 -18.58
C ARG A 207 -3.41 -26.65 -19.34
N ARG A 208 -4.60 -26.28 -18.85
CA ARG A 208 -5.88 -26.58 -19.52
C ARG A 208 -5.98 -25.93 -20.89
N TYR A 209 -5.69 -24.63 -21.02
CA TYR A 209 -5.66 -23.93 -22.31
C TYR A 209 -4.66 -24.57 -23.29
N LEU A 210 -3.45 -24.88 -22.82
CA LEU A 210 -2.43 -25.50 -23.66
C LEU A 210 -2.79 -26.92 -24.10
N GLY A 211 -3.48 -27.72 -23.28
CA GLY A 211 -4.02 -29.01 -23.68
C GLY A 211 -5.28 -28.88 -24.54
N ASP A 212 -6.38 -28.47 -23.91
CA ASP A 212 -7.76 -28.54 -24.42
C ASP A 212 -8.03 -27.64 -25.64
N ASP A 213 -7.33 -26.52 -25.78
CA ASP A 213 -7.52 -25.57 -26.88
C ASP A 213 -6.36 -25.56 -27.89
N VAL A 214 -5.10 -25.61 -27.41
CA VAL A 214 -3.92 -25.46 -28.27
C VAL A 214 -3.42 -26.79 -28.83
N LEU A 215 -2.99 -27.71 -27.97
CA LEU A 215 -2.28 -28.95 -28.36
C LEU A 215 -3.21 -30.15 -28.60
N LYS A 216 -4.52 -29.98 -28.42
CA LYS A 216 -5.59 -30.94 -28.77
C LYS A 216 -5.51 -31.52 -30.19
N SER A 217 -4.83 -30.84 -31.12
CA SER A 217 -4.53 -31.35 -32.46
C SER A 217 -3.36 -30.61 -33.09
N ALA A 218 -2.74 -31.21 -34.11
CA ALA A 218 -1.77 -30.52 -34.97
C ALA A 218 -2.37 -29.25 -35.61
N GLY A 219 -3.65 -29.27 -35.99
CA GLY A 219 -4.33 -28.14 -36.62
C GLY A 219 -4.53 -26.95 -35.67
N SER A 220 -4.99 -27.19 -34.45
CA SER A 220 -5.13 -26.15 -33.43
C SER A 220 -3.78 -25.57 -33.01
N ALA A 221 -2.74 -26.39 -32.93
CA ALA A 221 -1.38 -25.94 -32.64
C ALA A 221 -0.82 -25.01 -33.74
N VAL A 222 -1.04 -25.34 -35.01
CA VAL A 222 -0.65 -24.49 -36.17
C VAL A 222 -1.44 -23.19 -36.21
N VAL A 223 -2.76 -23.22 -35.95
CA VAL A 223 -3.59 -22.01 -35.88
C VAL A 223 -3.15 -21.10 -34.72
N TRP A 224 -2.84 -21.66 -33.56
CA TRP A 224 -2.31 -20.93 -32.40
C TRP A 224 -0.93 -20.31 -32.67
N TRP A 225 -0.09 -21.02 -33.42
CA TRP A 225 1.23 -20.54 -33.83
C TRP A 225 1.10 -19.36 -34.81
N LEU A 226 0.23 -19.48 -35.83
CA LEU A 226 -0.07 -18.41 -36.79
C LEU A 226 -0.69 -17.18 -36.10
N ALA A 227 -1.57 -17.37 -35.12
CA ALA A 227 -2.15 -16.28 -34.32
C ALA A 227 -1.13 -15.54 -33.41
N ARG A 228 0.14 -15.98 -33.40
CA ARG A 228 1.28 -15.29 -32.76
C ARG A 228 2.34 -14.81 -33.74
N HIS A 229 2.30 -15.29 -34.98
CA HIS A 229 3.29 -15.04 -36.03
C HIS A 229 2.56 -14.79 -37.36
N GLU A 230 1.63 -13.82 -37.38
CA GLU A 230 0.63 -13.63 -38.45
C GLU A 230 1.21 -13.53 -39.87
N ASN A 231 2.48 -13.11 -40.00
CA ASN A 231 3.17 -12.91 -41.27
C ASN A 231 4.12 -14.08 -41.67
N GLU A 232 4.36 -15.07 -40.81
CA GLU A 232 5.38 -16.10 -41.02
C GLU A 232 4.80 -17.41 -41.60
N ILE A 233 3.95 -17.30 -42.62
CA ILE A 233 3.13 -18.41 -43.14
C ILE A 233 3.96 -19.59 -43.67
N GLU A 234 5.07 -19.34 -44.38
CA GLU A 234 5.94 -20.41 -44.90
C GLU A 234 6.54 -21.25 -43.77
N LYS A 235 7.05 -20.57 -42.73
CA LYS A 235 7.58 -21.18 -41.51
C LYS A 235 6.50 -21.89 -40.69
N ALA A 236 5.23 -21.47 -40.77
CA ALA A 236 4.12 -22.20 -40.17
C ALA A 236 3.92 -23.58 -40.83
N VAL A 237 4.18 -23.70 -42.14
CA VAL A 237 4.13 -24.97 -42.88
C VAL A 237 5.28 -25.89 -42.45
N ASP A 238 6.50 -25.36 -42.35
CA ASP A 238 7.66 -26.12 -41.83
C ASP A 238 7.41 -26.64 -40.41
N MET A 239 6.73 -25.85 -39.57
CA MET A 239 6.39 -26.20 -38.19
C MET A 239 5.25 -27.25 -38.06
N ILE A 240 4.56 -27.66 -39.13
CA ILE A 240 3.46 -28.65 -39.04
C ILE A 240 3.95 -29.98 -38.44
N GLY A 241 5.09 -30.50 -38.88
CA GLY A 241 5.67 -31.74 -38.35
C GLY A 241 5.98 -31.67 -36.85
N PRO A 242 6.82 -30.71 -36.40
CA PRO A 242 7.10 -30.48 -34.99
C PRO A 242 5.85 -30.21 -34.13
N LEU A 243 4.89 -29.42 -34.61
CA LEU A 243 3.65 -29.13 -33.87
C LEU A 243 2.73 -30.36 -33.78
N ALA A 244 2.69 -31.22 -34.80
CA ALA A 244 1.99 -32.50 -34.73
C ALA A 244 2.65 -33.46 -33.73
N GLN A 245 3.98 -33.45 -33.61
CA GLN A 245 4.71 -34.26 -32.63
C GLN A 245 4.46 -33.78 -31.19
N ILE A 246 4.49 -32.46 -30.96
CA ILE A 246 4.20 -31.87 -29.64
C ILE A 246 2.73 -32.08 -29.25
N ALA A 247 1.80 -31.95 -30.21
CA ALA A 247 0.38 -32.25 -29.98
C ALA A 247 0.15 -33.71 -29.57
N ALA A 248 0.72 -34.67 -30.30
CA ALA A 248 0.59 -36.09 -29.96
C ALA A 248 1.16 -36.40 -28.56
N ALA A 249 2.38 -35.91 -28.28
CA ALA A 249 3.03 -36.09 -26.98
C ALA A 249 2.29 -35.39 -25.81
N ALA A 250 1.51 -34.35 -26.07
CA ALA A 250 0.71 -33.66 -25.04
C ALA A 250 -0.63 -34.34 -24.72
N ASN A 251 -1.03 -35.36 -25.50
CA ASN A 251 -2.26 -36.14 -25.29
C ASN A 251 -1.98 -37.64 -25.05
N ASP A 252 -0.71 -38.03 -24.86
CA ASP A 252 -0.24 -39.42 -24.78
C ASP A 252 -0.60 -40.30 -26.01
N GLU A 253 -0.68 -39.69 -27.20
CA GLU A 253 -1.04 -40.35 -28.48
C GLU A 253 0.16 -40.56 -29.43
N GLU A 254 0.03 -41.47 -30.39
CA GLU A 254 0.96 -41.55 -31.53
C GLU A 254 0.73 -40.40 -32.53
N VAL A 255 1.80 -39.93 -33.19
CA VAL A 255 1.67 -38.92 -34.26
C VAL A 255 0.77 -39.48 -35.38
N PRO A 256 -0.30 -38.77 -35.81
CA PRO A 256 -1.20 -39.23 -36.85
C PRO A 256 -0.49 -39.52 -38.18
N GLU A 257 -0.92 -40.57 -38.88
CA GLU A 257 -0.22 -41.08 -40.07
C GLU A 257 0.04 -40.04 -41.16
N LEU A 258 -0.92 -39.14 -41.35
CA LEU A 258 -0.83 -38.00 -42.27
C LEU A 258 0.42 -37.13 -42.04
N PHE A 259 0.89 -37.00 -40.80
CA PHE A 259 2.03 -36.15 -40.44
C PHE A 259 3.33 -36.92 -40.22
N ARG A 260 3.32 -38.27 -40.19
CA ARG A 260 4.52 -39.11 -39.98
C ARG A 260 5.62 -38.84 -41.01
N HIS A 261 5.25 -38.47 -42.23
CA HIS A 261 6.19 -38.12 -43.30
C HIS A 261 6.86 -36.74 -43.16
N LEU A 262 6.37 -35.89 -42.24
CA LEU A 262 6.94 -34.59 -41.90
C LEU A 262 7.83 -34.63 -40.64
N LEU A 263 7.94 -35.80 -40.00
CA LEU A 263 8.83 -35.99 -38.86
C LEU A 263 10.28 -36.13 -39.33
N VAL A 264 11.14 -35.19 -38.92
CA VAL A 264 12.59 -35.35 -39.09
C VAL A 264 13.06 -36.48 -38.17
N PRO A 265 13.75 -37.52 -38.66
CA PRO A 265 14.26 -38.59 -37.81
C PRO A 265 15.23 -38.04 -36.75
N PRO A 266 15.15 -38.49 -35.48
CA PRO A 266 16.05 -38.01 -34.43
C PRO A 266 17.50 -38.32 -34.78
N VAL A 267 18.34 -37.27 -34.82
CA VAL A 267 19.67 -37.29 -35.44
C VAL A 267 20.64 -38.28 -34.76
N GLY A 268 20.37 -38.69 -33.51
CA GLY A 268 21.16 -39.72 -32.82
C GLY A 268 20.99 -41.15 -33.36
N ALA A 269 19.91 -41.46 -34.09
CA ALA A 269 19.56 -42.84 -34.47
C ALA A 269 20.14 -43.31 -35.83
N ARG A 270 21.26 -42.74 -36.29
CA ARG A 270 21.82 -43.00 -37.63
C ARG A 270 23.29 -43.46 -37.70
N SER A 271 23.94 -43.66 -36.56
CA SER A 271 25.40 -43.92 -36.48
C SER A 271 25.79 -45.31 -36.00
N GLU A 272 24.92 -46.32 -36.10
CA GLU A 272 25.20 -47.66 -35.56
C GLU A 272 24.69 -48.82 -36.45
N ALA A 273 24.95 -48.72 -37.77
CA ALA A 273 24.50 -49.73 -38.73
C ALA A 273 25.41 -49.92 -39.97
N THR A 274 26.73 -50.14 -39.79
CA THR A 274 27.63 -50.92 -40.69
C THR A 274 29.03 -51.06 -40.07
N VAL A 275 29.70 -52.19 -40.33
CA VAL A 275 30.98 -52.67 -39.71
C VAL A 275 30.82 -53.02 -38.23
N GLY A 276 31.16 -54.26 -37.86
CA GLY A 276 31.07 -54.73 -36.49
C GLY A 276 32.35 -55.41 -36.01
N HIS A 277 32.63 -55.26 -34.72
CA HIS A 277 33.39 -56.20 -33.90
C HIS A 277 32.94 -56.01 -32.45
N PRO A 278 32.63 -57.07 -31.68
CA PRO A 278 32.45 -56.95 -30.23
C PRO A 278 33.82 -56.94 -29.53
N PRO A 279 34.05 -56.06 -28.55
CA PRO A 279 35.23 -56.16 -27.68
C PRO A 279 34.92 -55.79 -26.22
N TRP A 280 33.93 -56.44 -25.60
CA TRP A 280 33.61 -56.26 -24.18
C TRP A 280 33.47 -57.62 -23.48
N ASP A 281 34.61 -58.23 -23.16
CA ASP A 281 34.72 -59.10 -21.98
C ASP A 281 34.68 -58.23 -20.71
N GLU A 282 34.46 -58.87 -19.56
CA GLU A 282 34.30 -58.20 -18.26
C GLU A 282 35.60 -57.52 -17.78
N ASP A 283 35.47 -56.35 -17.14
CA ASP A 283 35.84 -56.22 -15.73
C ASP A 283 35.17 -54.99 -15.09
N GLY A 284 34.72 -55.12 -13.84
CA GLY A 284 33.82 -54.16 -13.20
C GLY A 284 34.49 -53.17 -12.25
N LEU A 285 34.03 -51.92 -12.26
CA LEU A 285 34.19 -50.97 -11.16
C LEU A 285 32.84 -50.36 -10.76
N GLY A 286 32.79 -49.83 -9.54
CA GLY A 286 31.55 -49.55 -8.82
C GLY A 286 30.64 -48.49 -9.46
N GLY A 287 29.35 -48.61 -9.17
CA GLY A 287 28.38 -47.55 -9.50
C GLY A 287 28.57 -46.34 -8.58
N GLU A 288 29.41 -45.39 -9.01
CA GLU A 288 29.39 -44.05 -8.46
C GLU A 288 28.20 -43.27 -9.04
N THR A 289 27.36 -42.74 -8.16
CA THR A 289 26.31 -41.79 -8.55
C THR A 289 26.97 -40.45 -8.87
N PHE A 290 27.19 -40.18 -10.16
CA PHE A 290 27.74 -38.91 -10.63
C PHE A 290 26.84 -37.74 -10.20
N ASP A 291 27.29 -36.98 -9.21
CA ASP A 291 26.57 -35.86 -8.63
C ASP A 291 26.71 -34.62 -9.54
N ARG A 292 25.82 -34.55 -10.54
CA ARG A 292 26.01 -33.73 -11.76
C ARG A 292 25.69 -32.24 -11.58
N GLU A 293 26.05 -31.66 -10.44
CA GLU A 293 25.91 -30.21 -10.16
C GLU A 293 27.26 -29.45 -10.18
N GLU A 294 28.40 -30.16 -10.23
CA GLU A 294 29.75 -29.56 -10.23
C GLU A 294 30.22 -29.05 -11.62
N GLU A 295 29.47 -29.32 -12.69
CA GLU A 295 29.90 -29.08 -14.09
C GLU A 295 29.68 -27.64 -14.64
N VAL A 296 29.39 -26.66 -13.78
CA VAL A 296 29.28 -25.23 -14.19
C VAL A 296 30.13 -24.36 -13.26
N GLY A 297 31.13 -23.67 -13.82
CA GLY A 297 32.00 -22.76 -13.07
C GLY A 297 31.31 -21.46 -12.62
N VAL A 298 31.94 -20.69 -11.73
CA VAL A 298 31.46 -19.34 -11.36
C VAL A 298 31.57 -18.39 -12.55
N SER A 299 32.58 -18.57 -13.40
CA SER A 299 32.78 -17.81 -14.63
C SER A 299 31.67 -18.04 -15.66
N ASP A 300 31.17 -19.26 -15.81
CA ASP A 300 30.06 -19.57 -16.73
C ASP A 300 28.72 -19.06 -16.21
N ARG A 301 28.48 -19.13 -14.89
CA ARG A 301 27.33 -18.43 -14.27
C ARG A 301 27.39 -16.92 -14.50
N LEU A 302 28.59 -16.31 -14.45
CA LEU A 302 28.79 -14.89 -14.77
C LEU A 302 28.57 -14.58 -16.26
N ARG A 303 29.05 -15.43 -17.20
CA ARG A 303 28.80 -15.30 -18.65
C ARG A 303 27.30 -15.37 -18.97
N LEU A 304 26.57 -16.29 -18.35
CA LEU A 304 25.12 -16.41 -18.49
C LEU A 304 24.40 -15.15 -17.99
N LEU A 305 24.80 -14.62 -16.83
CA LEU A 305 24.24 -13.39 -16.27
C LEU A 305 24.51 -12.15 -17.16
N LEU A 306 25.74 -12.01 -17.67
CA LEU A 306 26.10 -10.92 -18.59
C LEU A 306 25.29 -11.00 -19.90
N THR A 307 25.15 -12.21 -20.45
CA THR A 307 24.35 -12.45 -21.66
C THR A 307 22.87 -12.14 -21.44
N ALA A 308 22.30 -12.55 -20.31
CA ALA A 308 20.91 -12.24 -19.94
C ALA A 308 20.68 -10.74 -19.68
N ALA A 309 21.69 -10.03 -19.18
CA ALA A 309 21.68 -8.57 -19.02
C ALA A 309 21.92 -7.80 -20.34
N GLY A 310 22.14 -8.50 -21.47
CA GLY A 310 22.47 -7.88 -22.76
C GLY A 310 23.88 -7.25 -22.84
N LEU A 311 24.73 -7.48 -21.83
CA LEU A 311 26.11 -7.01 -21.80
C LEU A 311 26.98 -7.93 -22.65
N LYS A 312 27.39 -7.44 -23.81
CA LYS A 312 28.27 -8.14 -24.76
C LYS A 312 29.75 -7.82 -24.51
N PRO A 313 30.70 -8.69 -24.92
CA PRO A 313 32.14 -8.48 -24.71
C PRO A 313 32.76 -7.24 -25.40
N ASP A 314 32.07 -6.65 -26.37
CA ASP A 314 32.47 -5.43 -27.10
C ASP A 314 32.06 -4.11 -26.39
N MET A 315 31.37 -4.20 -25.25
CA MET A 315 30.91 -3.05 -24.47
C MET A 315 31.87 -2.75 -23.30
N ASP A 316 32.31 -1.50 -23.11
CA ASP A 316 33.15 -1.11 -21.96
C ASP A 316 32.54 -1.53 -20.60
N GLY A 317 31.22 -1.48 -20.50
CA GLY A 317 30.46 -1.90 -19.32
C GLY A 317 30.61 -3.38 -18.95
N TYR A 318 30.91 -4.26 -19.91
CA TYR A 318 31.17 -5.69 -19.67
C TYR A 318 32.44 -5.87 -18.85
N THR A 319 33.56 -5.31 -19.31
CA THR A 319 34.86 -5.39 -18.63
C THR A 319 34.82 -4.70 -17.27
N VAL A 320 34.18 -3.54 -17.16
CA VAL A 320 33.99 -2.82 -15.88
C VAL A 320 33.16 -3.65 -14.89
N PHE A 321 32.10 -4.35 -15.33
CA PHE A 321 31.29 -5.21 -14.48
C PHE A 321 32.09 -6.42 -13.98
N VAL A 322 32.76 -7.14 -14.88
CA VAL A 322 33.62 -8.31 -14.55
C VAL A 322 34.70 -7.92 -13.54
N HIS A 323 35.41 -6.82 -13.78
CA HIS A 323 36.43 -6.32 -12.86
C HIS A 323 35.86 -5.95 -11.48
N ARG A 324 34.66 -5.34 -11.43
CA ARG A 324 33.97 -5.02 -10.17
C ARG A 324 33.56 -6.27 -9.38
N VAL A 325 33.12 -7.33 -10.08
CA VAL A 325 32.81 -8.64 -9.46
C VAL A 325 34.08 -9.30 -8.90
N MET A 326 35.17 -9.37 -9.68
CA MET A 326 36.45 -9.91 -9.20
C MET A 326 36.96 -9.16 -7.96
N ARG A 327 36.90 -7.81 -7.95
CA ARG A 327 37.35 -7.00 -6.81
C ARG A 327 36.50 -7.23 -5.55
N PHE A 328 35.20 -7.48 -5.71
CA PHE A 328 34.31 -7.82 -4.60
C PHE A 328 34.62 -9.22 -4.04
N LEU A 329 34.80 -10.22 -4.92
CA LEU A 329 35.15 -11.59 -4.52
C LEU A 329 36.50 -11.64 -3.78
N ARG A 330 37.54 -10.97 -4.29
CA ARG A 330 38.83 -10.81 -3.58
C ARG A 330 38.65 -10.15 -2.21
N ALA A 331 37.89 -9.06 -2.11
CA ALA A 331 37.65 -8.36 -0.84
C ALA A 331 36.83 -9.18 0.18
N THR A 332 36.09 -10.19 -0.27
CA THR A 332 35.33 -11.13 0.60
C THR A 332 36.08 -12.43 0.89
N GLY A 333 37.34 -12.57 0.46
CA GLY A 333 38.16 -13.76 0.66
C GLY A 333 37.91 -14.89 -0.36
N LEU A 334 37.00 -14.69 -1.33
CA LEU A 334 36.67 -15.64 -2.39
C LEU A 334 37.65 -15.52 -3.56
N GLY A 335 38.95 -15.64 -3.28
CA GLY A 335 40.04 -15.45 -4.25
C GLY A 335 39.96 -16.41 -5.43
N GLU A 336 39.76 -17.70 -5.16
CA GLU A 336 39.66 -18.78 -6.15
C GLU A 336 38.60 -18.49 -7.24
N ALA A 337 37.40 -18.06 -6.84
CA ALA A 337 36.34 -17.66 -7.77
C ALA A 337 36.70 -16.40 -8.59
N ALA A 338 37.45 -15.46 -8.01
CA ALA A 338 37.95 -14.28 -8.72
C ALA A 338 39.09 -14.62 -9.70
N ASP A 339 39.84 -15.69 -9.43
CA ASP A 339 40.92 -16.20 -10.27
C ASP A 339 40.36 -17.04 -11.44
N GLU A 340 39.34 -17.87 -11.18
CA GLU A 340 38.55 -18.57 -12.21
C GLU A 340 37.95 -17.58 -13.23
N ILE A 341 37.33 -16.50 -12.73
CA ILE A 341 36.81 -15.41 -13.57
C ILE A 341 37.94 -14.73 -14.35
N ARG A 342 39.10 -14.45 -13.76
CA ARG A 342 40.22 -13.80 -14.48
C ARG A 342 40.69 -14.66 -15.65
N GLN A 343 40.88 -15.96 -15.41
CA GLN A 343 41.30 -16.91 -16.43
C GLN A 343 40.26 -17.07 -17.55
N ALA A 344 38.99 -17.20 -17.19
CA ALA A 344 37.89 -17.36 -18.14
C ALA A 344 37.55 -16.09 -18.96
N PHE A 345 37.90 -14.91 -18.46
CA PHE A 345 37.66 -13.63 -19.15
C PHE A 345 38.94 -13.04 -19.78
N GLY A 346 40.08 -13.74 -19.73
CA GLY A 346 41.31 -13.38 -20.45
C GLY A 346 41.97 -12.09 -19.97
N LEU A 347 41.73 -11.70 -18.71
CA LEU A 347 42.26 -10.45 -18.16
C LEU A 347 43.71 -10.66 -17.71
N ALA A 348 44.59 -9.73 -18.09
CA ALA A 348 46.00 -9.73 -17.69
C ALA A 348 46.14 -9.70 -16.15
N PRO A 349 47.24 -10.22 -15.59
CA PRO A 349 47.53 -10.03 -14.17
C PRO A 349 47.68 -8.53 -13.87
N ASP A 350 47.16 -8.10 -12.71
CA ASP A 350 47.59 -6.84 -12.11
C ASP A 350 49.09 -6.97 -11.80
N GLU A 351 49.92 -6.07 -12.34
CA GLU A 351 51.29 -5.89 -11.84
C GLU A 351 51.19 -5.24 -10.45
N GLU A 352 51.15 -6.06 -9.40
CA GLU A 352 51.41 -5.59 -8.05
C GLU A 352 52.84 -5.01 -8.03
N PRO A 353 53.04 -3.74 -7.65
CA PRO A 353 54.36 -3.13 -7.70
C PRO A 353 55.28 -3.79 -6.68
N GLU A 354 56.34 -4.45 -7.17
CA GLU A 354 57.36 -5.07 -6.32
C GLU A 354 57.91 -4.05 -5.32
N GLY A 355 57.89 -4.41 -4.03
CA GLY A 355 58.48 -3.61 -2.97
C GLY A 355 59.75 -4.27 -2.44
N GLU A 356 60.85 -3.52 -2.40
CA GLU A 356 61.98 -3.61 -1.46
C GLU A 356 63.03 -2.53 -1.83
N PRO A 357 64.01 -2.16 -0.96
CA PRO A 357 64.24 -2.64 0.41
C PRO A 357 64.18 -1.51 1.47
N SER A 358 64.59 -1.84 2.69
CA SER A 358 64.51 -1.02 3.91
C SER A 358 65.71 -0.06 4.14
N ASP A 359 65.47 0.93 5.01
CA ASP A 359 66.42 1.68 5.88
C ASP A 359 67.62 2.45 5.28
N GLU A 360 67.62 3.79 5.43
CA GLU A 360 68.39 4.49 6.49
C GLU A 360 67.89 5.96 6.67
N GLU A 361 68.10 6.55 7.86
CA GLU A 361 67.57 7.88 8.24
C GLU A 361 68.56 9.04 8.01
N ASP A 362 68.12 10.12 7.34
CA ASP A 362 68.31 11.55 7.73
C ASP A 362 67.72 12.50 6.65
N THR A 363 67.14 13.67 6.92
CA THR A 363 66.80 14.37 8.19
C THR A 363 65.58 15.31 7.96
N THR A 364 64.91 15.72 9.05
CA THR A 364 64.05 16.94 9.17
C THR A 364 62.62 16.93 8.56
N GLY A 365 61.59 16.83 9.42
CA GLY A 365 60.19 17.17 9.08
C GLY A 365 59.14 16.58 10.05
N PRO A 366 58.73 17.26 11.14
CA PRO A 366 58.11 16.55 12.27
C PRO A 366 56.57 16.62 12.41
N TRP A 367 55.97 15.42 12.49
CA TRP A 367 54.88 15.03 13.42
C TRP A 367 53.42 15.53 13.17
N PRO A 368 52.37 14.78 13.63
CA PRO A 368 51.34 14.31 12.68
C PRO A 368 49.83 14.65 13.01
N PRO A 369 48.91 13.73 13.41
CA PRO A 369 47.79 13.40 12.51
C PRO A 369 46.36 13.44 13.10
N ARG A 370 45.39 13.25 12.19
CA ARG A 370 43.96 12.86 12.38
C ARG A 370 43.04 13.87 13.09
N SER A 371 41.83 13.98 12.54
CA SER A 371 40.61 14.36 13.26
C SER A 371 39.41 13.68 12.57
N PRO A 372 38.47 13.07 13.31
CA PRO A 372 37.23 12.51 12.77
C PRO A 372 36.09 13.57 12.76
N ASP A 373 34.98 13.19 12.12
CA ASP A 373 33.57 13.64 12.27
C ASP A 373 33.23 15.15 12.47
N PRO A 374 32.38 15.74 11.60
CA PRO A 374 31.89 17.11 11.77
C PRO A 374 30.57 17.19 12.56
N GLU A 375 30.64 17.45 13.87
CA GLU A 375 29.54 18.16 14.57
C GLU A 375 29.62 19.68 14.32
N SER A 376 28.49 20.37 14.42
CA SER A 376 28.32 21.74 13.89
C SER A 376 28.82 22.86 14.82
N PRO A 377 29.47 23.92 14.29
CA PRO A 377 29.66 25.19 14.98
C PRO A 377 28.59 26.25 14.63
N PRO A 378 28.33 27.27 15.48
CA PRO A 378 27.17 28.18 15.37
C PRO A 378 27.47 29.59 14.78
N PHE A 379 26.42 30.42 14.72
CA PHE A 379 26.37 31.83 14.30
C PHE A 379 27.28 32.81 15.08
N THR A 380 27.70 33.89 14.41
CA THR A 380 27.66 35.35 14.80
C THR A 380 28.78 36.15 14.09
N ASP A 381 28.67 37.44 13.72
CA ASP A 381 27.52 38.30 13.34
C ASP A 381 28.05 39.61 12.68
N THR A 382 27.14 40.52 12.24
CA THR A 382 27.34 41.98 12.02
C THR A 382 28.01 42.49 10.72
N ALA A 383 27.16 42.62 9.69
CA ALA A 383 26.83 43.85 8.93
C ALA A 383 27.86 44.67 8.10
N ALA A 384 27.56 44.79 6.79
CA ALA A 384 27.42 46.07 6.07
C ALA A 384 26.50 45.89 4.81
N ASP A 385 25.85 46.97 4.35
CA ASP A 385 24.72 47.04 3.38
C ASP A 385 24.97 48.27 2.44
N PRO A 386 24.22 48.62 1.35
CA PRO A 386 23.12 47.94 0.61
C PRO A 386 23.27 47.94 -0.95
N ASN A 387 22.20 47.46 -1.63
CA ASN A 387 21.73 47.79 -3.00
C ASN A 387 22.43 47.21 -4.25
N ALA A 388 21.74 46.28 -4.93
CA ALA A 388 21.46 46.36 -6.37
C ALA A 388 20.22 45.50 -6.75
N ASP A 389 19.47 45.94 -7.75
CA ASP A 389 18.12 45.48 -8.15
C ASP A 389 18.13 44.38 -9.24
N ALA A 390 16.93 43.84 -9.52
CA ALA A 390 16.49 43.08 -10.70
C ALA A 390 16.72 41.55 -10.80
N GLY A 391 15.61 40.82 -10.94
CA GLY A 391 15.57 39.41 -11.37
C GLY A 391 14.40 38.64 -10.71
N ALA A 392 13.28 38.46 -11.41
CA ALA A 392 12.11 37.78 -10.84
C ALA A 392 12.11 36.26 -11.11
N ASP A 393 11.92 35.46 -10.06
CA ASP A 393 11.76 34.01 -10.17
C ASP A 393 10.53 33.64 -11.01
N THR A 394 10.74 32.79 -12.03
CA THR A 394 9.66 32.09 -12.74
C THR A 394 9.81 30.59 -12.50
N PHE A 395 9.08 30.08 -11.51
CA PHE A 395 9.05 28.66 -11.18
C PHE A 395 8.26 27.87 -12.25
N THR A 396 8.94 27.01 -13.01
CA THR A 396 8.30 26.03 -13.91
C THR A 396 8.69 24.59 -13.54
N PRO A 397 7.75 23.77 -13.03
CA PRO A 397 8.06 22.39 -12.68
C PRO A 397 8.02 21.45 -13.89
N TRP A 398 9.08 20.65 -14.01
CA TRP A 398 9.17 19.32 -14.67
C TRP A 398 8.20 19.02 -15.84
N THR A 399 8.68 19.22 -17.07
CA THR A 399 8.08 18.62 -18.27
C THR A 399 8.46 17.15 -18.40
N ALA A 400 7.50 16.24 -18.26
CA ALA A 400 7.65 14.84 -18.68
C ALA A 400 7.17 14.68 -20.13
N GLU A 401 8.03 14.20 -21.03
CA GLU A 401 7.68 14.01 -22.44
C GLU A 401 6.79 12.78 -22.66
N SER A 402 5.50 13.01 -22.89
CA SER A 402 4.53 11.98 -23.27
C SER A 402 4.49 11.80 -24.79
N SER A 403 5.19 10.80 -25.32
CA SER A 403 5.16 10.44 -26.75
C SER A 403 3.85 9.74 -27.12
N ALA A 404 2.96 10.44 -27.83
CA ALA A 404 1.61 9.97 -28.17
C ALA A 404 1.44 9.68 -29.68
N ASN A 405 1.51 8.41 -30.08
CA ASN A 405 0.93 7.82 -31.30
C ASN A 405 1.10 6.28 -31.24
N GLU A 406 0.25 5.42 -31.81
CA GLU A 406 -1.01 5.63 -32.54
C GLU A 406 -1.93 4.38 -32.44
N ARG A 407 -3.24 4.55 -32.75
CA ARG A 407 -4.24 3.52 -33.18
C ARG A 407 -4.75 2.42 -32.23
N LYS A 408 -6.03 2.62 -31.84
CA LYS A 408 -7.21 1.77 -32.10
C LYS A 408 -7.14 0.24 -31.88
N ARG A 409 -8.00 -0.24 -30.97
CA ARG A 409 -8.97 -1.32 -31.24
C ARG A 409 -10.22 -1.19 -30.34
N ASP A 410 -11.33 -0.83 -30.99
CA ASP A 410 -12.74 -1.19 -30.73
C ASP A 410 -13.05 -1.82 -29.36
N GLN A 411 -13.70 -1.12 -28.41
CA GLN A 411 -15.14 -0.78 -28.37
C GLN A 411 -16.08 -1.99 -28.61
N TRP A 412 -16.60 -2.54 -27.51
CA TRP A 412 -17.80 -3.38 -27.50
C TRP A 412 -18.84 -2.81 -26.55
N GLU A 413 -19.82 -2.11 -27.12
CA GLU A 413 -21.11 -1.89 -26.46
C GLU A 413 -21.98 -3.13 -26.67
N THR A 414 -22.58 -3.65 -25.61
CA THR A 414 -23.79 -4.48 -25.70
C THR A 414 -24.80 -3.97 -24.69
N GLY A 415 -26.03 -3.74 -25.15
CA GLY A 415 -27.02 -2.93 -24.43
C GLY A 415 -27.75 -3.63 -23.29
N GLU A 416 -28.53 -2.84 -22.56
CA GLU A 416 -29.22 -3.23 -21.33
C GLU A 416 -30.31 -4.30 -21.56
N GLY A 417 -30.16 -5.47 -20.93
CA GLY A 417 -31.14 -6.55 -20.90
C GLY A 417 -31.84 -6.67 -19.55
N HIS A 418 -32.88 -5.87 -19.32
CA HIS A 418 -33.51 -5.69 -18.01
C HIS A 418 -34.37 -6.89 -17.55
N MET A 419 -33.83 -7.78 -16.69
CA MET A 419 -34.64 -8.70 -15.86
C MET A 419 -34.07 -8.97 -14.44
N THR A 420 -34.82 -8.46 -13.46
CA THR A 420 -35.02 -8.95 -12.08
C THR A 420 -34.13 -10.04 -11.48
N SER A 421 -33.38 -9.68 -10.43
CA SER A 421 -32.83 -10.60 -9.43
C SER A 421 -33.91 -11.17 -8.49
N PRO A 422 -33.72 -12.39 -7.96
CA PRO A 422 -34.33 -12.80 -6.69
C PRO A 422 -33.26 -13.15 -5.64
N HIS A 423 -33.23 -12.40 -4.52
CA HIS A 423 -32.54 -12.84 -3.31
C HIS A 423 -33.43 -13.79 -2.52
N LEU A 424 -33.10 -15.08 -2.46
CA LEU A 424 -33.56 -15.98 -1.39
C LEU A 424 -32.65 -17.21 -1.27
N TRP A 425 -31.98 -17.36 -0.13
CA TRP A 425 -31.40 -18.63 0.32
C TRP A 425 -31.64 -18.77 1.83
N ASP A 426 -32.29 -19.87 2.20
CA ASP A 426 -32.72 -20.20 3.55
C ASP A 426 -31.68 -21.13 4.22
N PRO A 427 -31.13 -20.80 5.41
CA PRO A 427 -30.08 -21.58 6.07
C PRO A 427 -30.62 -22.79 6.85
N SER A 428 -31.26 -23.74 6.15
CA SER A 428 -32.04 -24.83 6.78
C SER A 428 -31.54 -26.26 6.50
N HIS A 429 -30.25 -26.56 6.66
CA HIS A 429 -29.76 -27.95 6.76
C HIS A 429 -28.58 -28.13 7.72
N SER A 430 -28.87 -28.63 8.94
CA SER A 430 -27.86 -29.27 9.81
C SER A 430 -27.81 -30.78 9.53
N PRO A 431 -26.63 -31.39 9.36
CA PRO A 431 -26.52 -32.85 9.18
C PRO A 431 -26.77 -33.59 10.50
N HIS A 432 -27.78 -34.47 10.53
CA HIS A 432 -28.09 -35.27 11.71
C HIS A 432 -27.01 -36.33 12.00
N ARG A 433 -26.55 -36.35 13.26
CA ARG A 433 -25.73 -37.42 13.83
C ARG A 433 -26.59 -38.68 14.07
N PRO A 434 -26.25 -39.86 13.51
CA PRO A 434 -26.92 -41.10 13.86
C PRO A 434 -26.62 -41.50 15.32
N ALA A 435 -27.61 -42.08 16.00
CA ALA A 435 -27.45 -42.71 17.30
C ALA A 435 -27.64 -44.23 17.17
N GLU A 436 -26.72 -45.03 17.72
CA GLU A 436 -26.88 -46.49 17.77
C GLU A 436 -27.95 -46.89 18.80
N PRO A 437 -28.87 -47.80 18.48
CA PRO A 437 -29.71 -48.46 19.48
C PRO A 437 -28.97 -49.67 20.10
N ARG A 438 -28.84 -49.72 21.43
CA ARG A 438 -28.39 -50.92 22.18
C ARG A 438 -29.30 -51.28 23.35
N THR A 439 -30.31 -52.08 23.02
CA THR A 439 -31.04 -53.04 23.88
C THR A 439 -31.50 -54.14 22.92
N ARG A 440 -31.53 -55.44 23.20
CA ARG A 440 -31.33 -56.29 24.38
C ARG A 440 -30.82 -57.67 23.83
N ASP A 441 -30.49 -58.75 24.55
CA ASP A 441 -30.83 -59.25 25.89
C ASP A 441 -29.70 -60.19 26.41
N GLU A 442 -29.92 -60.79 27.58
CA GLU A 442 -29.48 -62.13 28.09
C GLU A 442 -28.36 -62.90 27.31
N ASP A 443 -27.33 -63.48 27.95
CA ASP A 443 -27.44 -64.45 29.06
C ASP A 443 -26.07 -64.78 29.72
N GLY A 444 -26.06 -65.48 30.87
CA GLY A 444 -24.95 -66.36 31.27
C GLY A 444 -24.01 -66.01 32.46
N ASN A 445 -24.28 -66.66 33.61
CA ASN A 445 -23.37 -67.04 34.71
C ASN A 445 -22.72 -65.93 35.59
#